data_AF-A0A6A5WV13-F1
#
_entry.id   AF-A0A6A5WV13-F1
#
_cell.length_a   1.000
_cell.length_b   1.000
_cell.length_c   1.000
_cell.angle_alpha   90.00
_cell.angle_beta   90.00
_cell.angle_gamma   90.00
#
_symmetry.space_group_name_H-M   'P 1'
#
loop_
_entity.id
_entity.type
_entity.pdbx_description
1 polymer ?
#
loop_
_entity_poly.entity_id
_entity_poly.type
_entity_poly.pdbx_seq_one_letter_code
_entity_poly.pdbx_strand_id
1 'polypeptide(L)' 'INWEIMNLNKADLIILYLYPNTISPITLMELGYYSQSRKLIIYYLEGYYYYRNI' A
#
# COMPACT_ATOMS: atom_id res chain seq x y z
N ILE A 1 -0.35 3.29 14.38
CA ILE A 1 -1.52 3.87 13.68
C ILE A 1 -1.38 5.38 13.45
N ASN A 2 -1.65 6.29 14.41
CA ASN A 2 -1.58 7.75 14.12
C ASN A 2 -0.21 8.22 13.61
N TRP A 3 0.86 7.65 14.15
CA TRP A 3 2.22 7.93 13.68
C TRP A 3 2.47 7.47 12.24
N GLU A 4 2.00 6.29 11.82
CA GLU A 4 2.16 5.79 10.43
C GLU A 4 1.45 6.71 9.44
N ILE A 5 0.19 7.05 9.72
CA ILE A 5 -0.62 7.92 8.85
C ILE A 5 -0.01 9.32 8.73
N MET A 6 0.48 9.89 9.84
CA MET A 6 1.13 11.21 9.81
C MET A 6 2.39 11.22 8.94
N ASN A 7 3.19 10.15 8.97
CA ASN A 7 4.39 10.06 8.14
C ASN A 7 4.05 9.81 6.67
N LEU A 8 3.08 8.93 6.38
CA LEU A 8 2.62 8.68 5.01
C LEU A 8 2.03 9.95 4.37
N ASN A 9 1.33 10.80 5.15
CA ASN A 9 0.83 12.08 4.66
C ASN A 9 1.95 13.05 4.26
N LYS A 10 3.06 13.07 5.02
CA LYS A 10 4.21 13.94 4.74
C LYS A 10 5.16 13.40 3.67
N ALA A 11 5.09 12.11 3.37
CA ALA A 11 5.96 11.49 2.37
C ALA A 11 5.65 12.02 0.96
N ASP A 12 6.71 12.30 0.19
CA ASP A 12 6.64 12.63 -1.23
C ASP A 12 6.42 11.38 -2.10
N LEU A 13 6.85 10.22 -1.60
CA LEU A 13 6.71 8.93 -2.24
C LEU A 13 6.41 7.84 -1.21
N ILE A 14 5.45 6.96 -1.53
CA ILE A 14 5.04 5.82 -0.73
C ILE A 14 5.25 4.56 -1.58
N ILE A 15 6.13 3.67 -1.13
CA ILE A 15 6.38 2.39 -1.79
C ILE A 15 5.69 1.29 -1.00
N LEU A 16 4.67 0.67 -1.61
CA LEU A 16 3.99 -0.49 -1.06
C LEU A 16 4.57 -1.77 -1.65
N TYR A 17 5.06 -2.65 -0.78
CA TYR A 17 5.60 -3.95 -1.15
C TYR A 17 4.66 -5.06 -0.68
N LEU A 18 4.12 -5.83 -1.62
CA LEU A 18 3.16 -6.91 -1.38
C LEU A 18 3.81 -8.27 -1.62
N TYR A 19 4.05 -8.99 -0.53
CA TYR A 19 4.71 -10.30 -0.52
C TYR A 19 3.68 -11.43 -0.77
N PRO A 20 4.00 -12.50 -1.51
CA PRO A 20 3.05 -13.57 -1.76
C PRO A 20 2.69 -14.28 -0.45
N ASN A 21 1.47 -14.82 -0.37
CA ASN A 21 0.92 -15.44 0.84
C ASN A 21 0.65 -14.50 2.03
N THR A 22 0.64 -13.18 1.85
CA THR A 22 0.12 -12.24 2.85
C THR A 22 -1.26 -11.71 2.46
N ILE A 23 -2.09 -11.39 3.45
CA ILE A 23 -3.42 -10.77 3.25
C ILE A 23 -3.31 -9.23 3.32
N SER A 24 -2.36 -8.73 4.10
CA SER A 24 -2.02 -7.30 4.26
C SER A 24 -3.21 -6.33 4.36
N PRO A 25 -4.17 -6.53 5.28
CA PRO A 25 -5.43 -5.77 5.32
C PRO A 25 -5.25 -4.27 5.62
N ILE A 26 -4.30 -3.92 6.49
CA ILE A 26 -3.99 -2.51 6.81
C ILE A 26 -3.32 -1.83 5.61
N THR A 27 -2.39 -2.52 4.95
CA THR A 27 -1.71 -2.02 3.75
C THR A 27 -2.68 -1.78 2.59
N LEU A 28 -3.70 -2.64 2.44
CA LEU A 28 -4.75 -2.45 1.44
C LEU A 28 -5.66 -1.26 1.78
N MET A 29 -5.93 -1.00 3.07
CA MET A 29 -6.64 0.20 3.50
C MET A 29 -5.85 1.47 3.20
N GLU A 30 -4.53 1.46 3.46
CA GLU A 30 -3.63 2.57 3.13
C GLU A 30 -3.55 2.81 1.61
N LEU A 31 -3.49 1.75 0.81
CA LEU A 31 -3.57 1.81 -0.65
C LEU A 31 -4.85 2.54 -1.10
N GLY A 32 -6.00 2.19 -0.55
CA GLY A 32 -7.26 2.87 -0.84
C GLY A 32 -7.20 4.37 -0.50
N TYR A 33 -6.68 4.70 0.69
CA TYR A 33 -6.59 6.07 1.19
C TYR A 33 -5.66 6.96 0.34
N TYR A 34 -4.54 6.41 -0.14
CA TYR A 34 -3.54 7.13 -0.92
C TYR A 34 -3.64 6.92 -2.44
N SER A 35 -4.61 6.15 -2.93
CA SER A 35 -4.78 5.81 -4.35
C SER A 35 -4.83 7.05 -5.28
N GLN A 36 -5.43 8.15 -4.83
CA GLN A 36 -5.57 9.38 -5.61
C GLN A 36 -4.42 10.38 -5.40
N SER A 37 -3.52 10.10 -4.46
CA SER A 37 -2.45 11.03 -4.06
C SER A 37 -1.31 11.15 -5.07
N ARG A 38 -1.26 10.26 -6.08
CA ARG A 38 -0.21 10.17 -7.12
C ARG A 38 1.22 9.93 -6.61
N LYS A 39 1.41 9.75 -5.30
CA LYS A 39 2.70 9.41 -4.68
C LYS A 39 2.86 7.93 -4.36
N LEU A 40 1.91 7.09 -4.75
CA LEU A 40 1.90 5.67 -4.44
C LEU A 40 2.55 4.85 -5.57
N ILE A 41 3.57 4.07 -5.24
CA ILE A 41 4.15 3.04 -6.12
C ILE A 41 3.89 1.68 -5.47
N ILE A 42 3.34 0.75 -6.23
CA ILE A 42 3.04 -0.60 -5.78
C ILE A 42 3.99 -1.57 -6.46
N TYR A 43 4.67 -2.38 -5.65
CA TYR A 43 5.43 -3.53 -6.11
C TYR A 43 4.82 -4.78 -5.50
N TYR A 44 4.45 -5.74 -6.36
CA TYR A 44 3.96 -7.05 -5.93
C TYR A 44 4.76 -8.16 -6.60
N LEU A 45 4.89 -9.27 -5.89
CA LEU A 45 5.43 -10.51 -6.41
C LEU A 45 4.28 -11.38 -6.94
N GLU A 46 4.56 -12.15 -8.00
CA GLU A 46 3.59 -13.13 -8.51
C GLU A 46 3.12 -14.06 -7.38
N GLY A 47 1.81 -14.26 -7.28
CA GLY A 47 1.19 -15.05 -6.21
C GLY A 47 0.63 -14.24 -5.03
N TYR A 48 0.62 -12.90 -5.07
CA TYR A 48 -0.10 -12.11 -4.08
C TYR A 48 -1.62 -12.30 -4.19
N TYR A 49 -2.30 -12.68 -3.11
CA TYR A 49 -3.71 -13.12 -3.14
C TYR A 49 -4.70 -12.13 -3.77
N TYR A 50 -4.47 -10.82 -3.63
CA TYR A 50 -5.38 -9.78 -4.12
C TYR A 50 -4.84 -8.99 -5.31
N TYR A 51 -3.85 -9.51 -6.04
CA TYR A 51 -3.21 -8.80 -7.18
C TYR A 51 -4.22 -8.32 -8.23
N ARG A 52 -5.36 -9.01 -8.36
CA ARG A 52 -6.41 -8.69 -9.34
C ARG A 52 -7.28 -7.48 -8.98
N ASN A 53 -7.25 -7.07 -7.71
CA ASN A 53 -8.06 -5.98 -7.17
C ASN A 53 -7.26 -4.69 -6.94
N ILE A 54 -5.98 -4.70 -7.30
CA ILE A 54 -5.05 -3.57 -7.25
C ILE A 54 -4.93 -2.98 -8.65
#